data_AF-A0A8D8Q6C3-F1
#
_entry.id   AF-A0A8D8Q6C3-F1
#
_cell.length_a   1.000
_cell.length_b   1.000
_cell.length_c   1.000
_cell.angle_alpha   90.00
_cell.angle_beta   90.00
_cell.angle_gamma   90.00
#
_symmetry.space_group_name_H-M   'P 1'
#
loop_
_entity.id
_entity.type
_entity.pdbx_description
1 polymer ?
#
loop_
_entity_poly.entity_id
_entity_poly.type
_entity_poly.pdbx_seq_one_letter_code
_entity_poly.pdbx_strand_id
1 'polypeptide(L)'
;MNVVIDSIVSIDSSKTRVLFYVNEKTATGSSRRVANQDVVSFLMQPGQQQQLTALGVSDLNVYQVLDDESVSSYLESAPPGVDPILWKTAVRDNPDPDKFIPIPIVGFEGIKQRVKLQEEESKLQTAFLNNLATRIAGLKAEHDKSVATIALYKQNILSLNNRLLKVIVQQEITRNNGLALNPTEELIKSGFENISATINNSSYNFKSKIREMLSKIKLQSSSFSSTQDRYVVDSTSLEEIRTILTMEHKAIETLLGTVNQYNKVIEVVKRDLNTIMSQQE
;
A
#
# COMPACT_ATOMS: atom_id res chain seq x y z
N MET A 1 -8.14 26.19 19.78
CA MET A 1 -7.84 24.83 20.26
C MET A 1 -8.92 23.88 19.76
N ASN A 2 -8.59 22.62 19.53
CA ASN A 2 -9.52 21.57 19.11
C ASN A 2 -9.41 20.41 20.12
N VAL A 3 -10.55 19.97 20.65
CA VAL A 3 -10.62 18.83 21.55
C VAL A 3 -10.96 17.61 20.70
N VAL A 4 -10.11 16.59 20.75
CA VAL A 4 -10.32 15.34 20.03
C VAL A 4 -10.61 14.24 21.04
N ILE A 5 -11.77 13.61 20.89
CA ILE A 5 -12.15 12.44 21.71
C ILE A 5 -11.49 11.22 21.07
N ASP A 6 -10.68 10.53 21.86
CA ASP A 6 -9.94 9.34 21.44
C ASP A 6 -10.79 8.08 21.66
N SER A 7 -11.39 7.94 22.84
CA SER A 7 -12.31 6.83 23.13
C SER A 7 -13.38 7.19 24.16
N ILE A 8 -14.52 6.51 24.06
CA ILE A 8 -15.60 6.55 25.04
C ILE A 8 -15.92 5.11 25.43
N VAL A 9 -15.72 4.76 26.69
CA VAL A 9 -15.88 3.38 27.20
C VAL A 9 -16.85 3.39 28.38
N SER A 10 -17.90 2.57 28.33
CA SER A 10 -18.81 2.39 29.46
C SER A 10 -18.17 1.47 30.49
N ILE A 11 -17.88 1.98 31.69
CA ILE A 11 -17.32 1.16 32.78
C ILE A 11 -18.45 0.39 33.48
N ASP A 12 -19.58 1.05 33.72
CA ASP A 12 -20.75 0.50 34.40
C ASP A 12 -22.05 1.09 33.81
N SER A 13 -23.21 0.58 34.24
CA SER A 13 -24.55 1.05 33.88
C SER A 13 -24.77 2.56 34.07
N SER A 14 -24.00 3.19 34.96
CA SER A 14 -24.09 4.62 35.29
C SER A 14 -22.79 5.40 35.07
N LYS A 15 -21.70 4.77 34.61
CA LYS A 15 -20.38 5.38 34.52
C LYS A 15 -19.73 5.19 33.16
N THR A 16 -19.22 6.28 32.59
CA THR A 16 -18.52 6.31 31.30
C THR A 16 -17.16 6.98 31.45
N ARG A 17 -16.13 6.37 30.87
CA ARG A 17 -14.80 6.95 30.71
C ARG A 17 -14.69 7.60 29.35
N VAL A 18 -14.23 8.84 29.31
CA VAL A 18 -13.93 9.56 28.07
C VAL A 18 -12.44 9.86 28.06
N LEU A 19 -11.73 9.33 27.07
CA LEU A 19 -10.34 9.66 26.81
C LEU A 19 -10.30 10.71 25.70
N PHE A 20 -9.59 11.81 25.93
CA PHE A 20 -9.48 12.90 24.96
C PHE A 20 -8.10 13.55 25.03
N TYR A 21 -7.76 14.30 23.99
CA TYR A 21 -6.58 15.15 23.97
C TYR A 21 -6.88 16.49 23.29
N VAL A 22 -6.02 17.48 23.53
CA VAL A 22 -6.21 18.85 23.04
C VAL A 22 -5.12 19.21 22.06
N ASN A 23 -5.52 19.68 20.88
CA ASN A 23 -4.63 20.24 19.88
C ASN A 23 -4.76 21.76 19.85
N GLU A 24 -3.65 22.47 19.86
CA GLU A 24 -3.61 23.92 19.66
C GLU A 24 -3.02 24.27 18.30
N LYS A 25 -3.58 25.29 17.65
CA LYS A 25 -3.04 25.85 16.41
C LYS A 25 -2.15 27.02 16.77
N THR A 26 -0.88 26.96 16.38
CA THR A 26 0.07 28.06 16.55
C THR A 26 -0.19 29.15 15.50
N ALA A 27 0.33 30.35 15.75
CA ALA A 27 0.22 31.49 14.82
C ALA A 27 0.78 31.19 13.42
N THR A 28 1.66 30.19 13.29
CA THR A 28 2.25 29.70 12.03
C THR A 28 1.33 28.74 11.26
N GLY A 29 0.13 28.44 11.76
CA GLY A 29 -0.81 27.50 11.14
C GLY A 29 -0.52 26.02 11.46
N SER A 30 0.58 25.71 12.15
CA SER A 30 0.91 24.36 12.60
C SER A 30 0.01 23.94 13.77
N SER A 31 -0.40 22.68 13.81
CA SER A 31 -1.13 22.12 14.96
C SER A 31 -0.16 21.34 15.84
N ARG A 32 -0.14 21.64 17.15
CA ARG A 32 0.62 20.87 18.15
C ARG A 32 -0.30 20.32 19.23
N ARG A 33 0.04 19.15 19.76
CA ARG A 33 -0.68 18.53 20.89
C ARG A 33 -0.21 19.18 22.19
N VAL A 34 -1.15 19.61 23.03
CA VAL A 34 -0.88 20.15 24.36
C VAL A 34 -0.49 19.00 25.29
N ALA A 35 0.47 19.21 26.20
CA ALA A 35 0.90 18.18 27.13
C ALA A 35 -0.26 17.74 28.05
N ASN A 36 -0.42 16.43 28.26
CA ASN A 36 -1.56 15.89 29.02
C ASN A 36 -1.58 16.42 30.47
N GLN A 37 -0.41 16.64 31.09
CA GLN A 37 -0.27 17.21 32.43
C GLN A 37 -0.77 18.66 32.50
N ASP A 38 -0.49 19.48 31.50
CA ASP A 38 -0.95 20.87 31.44
C ASP A 38 -2.47 20.94 31.31
N VAL A 39 -3.06 20.05 30.49
CA VAL A 39 -4.51 19.96 30.32
C VAL A 39 -5.19 19.60 31.64
N VAL A 40 -4.71 18.58 32.34
CA VAL A 40 -5.30 18.18 33.64
C VAL A 40 -5.07 19.27 34.69
N SER A 41 -3.89 19.87 34.76
CA SER A 41 -3.58 20.96 35.70
C SER A 41 -4.50 22.17 35.49
N PHE A 42 -4.80 22.51 34.24
CA PHE A 42 -5.75 23.57 33.90
C PHE A 42 -7.19 23.21 34.31
N LEU A 43 -7.62 21.98 34.05
CA LEU A 43 -8.97 21.52 34.37
C LEU A 43 -9.21 21.30 35.87
N MET A 44 -8.14 21.05 36.63
CA MET A 44 -8.16 20.97 38.10
C MET A 44 -8.14 22.33 38.80
N GLN A 45 -8.06 23.44 38.07
CA GLN A 45 -8.22 24.76 38.67
C GLN A 45 -9.63 24.91 39.28
N PRO A 46 -9.79 25.65 40.40
CA PRO A 46 -11.04 25.64 41.18
C PRO A 46 -12.31 25.98 40.39
N GLY A 47 -12.22 26.91 39.43
CA GLY A 47 -13.37 27.32 38.61
C GLY A 47 -13.78 26.25 37.60
N GLN A 48 -12.81 25.61 36.94
CA GLN A 48 -12.99 24.57 35.94
C GLN A 48 -13.46 23.28 36.60
N GLN A 49 -12.88 22.93 37.75
CA GLN A 49 -13.27 21.75 38.51
C GLN A 49 -14.74 21.81 38.93
N GLN A 50 -15.22 22.96 39.42
CA GLN A 50 -16.64 23.15 39.76
C GLN A 50 -17.56 22.97 38.55
N GLN A 51 -17.17 23.47 37.38
CA GLN A 51 -17.93 23.28 36.14
C GLN A 51 -17.97 21.81 35.71
N LEU A 52 -16.84 21.11 35.81
CA LEU A 52 -16.75 19.68 35.48
C LEU A 52 -17.60 18.83 36.42
N THR A 53 -17.57 19.12 37.73
CA THR A 53 -18.42 18.43 38.71
C THR A 53 -19.90 18.68 38.44
N ALA A 54 -20.29 19.91 38.05
CA ALA A 54 -21.67 20.22 37.65
C ALA A 54 -22.12 19.46 36.38
N LEU A 55 -21.17 19.12 35.49
CA LEU A 55 -21.40 18.29 34.31
C LEU A 55 -21.38 16.77 34.61
N GLY A 56 -21.20 16.37 35.88
CA GLY A 56 -21.18 14.98 36.30
C GLY A 56 -19.84 14.27 36.16
N VAL A 57 -18.75 15.01 35.90
CA VAL A 57 -17.40 14.43 35.89
C VAL A 57 -16.99 14.13 37.33
N SER A 58 -16.83 12.86 37.63
CA SER A 58 -16.51 12.36 38.97
C SER A 58 -15.00 12.24 39.21
N ASP A 59 -14.23 11.99 38.16
CA ASP A 59 -12.79 11.80 38.26
C ASP A 59 -12.10 12.28 36.97
N LEU A 60 -10.92 12.88 37.12
CA LEU A 60 -10.11 13.42 36.02
C LEU A 60 -8.65 13.10 36.30
N ASN A 61 -8.06 12.21 35.50
CA ASN A 61 -6.67 11.80 35.65
C ASN A 61 -5.92 11.91 34.33
N VAL A 62 -4.62 12.15 34.42
CA VAL A 62 -3.74 12.08 33.25
C VAL A 62 -3.68 10.62 32.81
N TYR A 63 -4.04 10.35 31.56
CA TYR A 63 -3.77 9.05 30.96
C TYR A 63 -2.26 8.97 30.67
N GLN A 64 -1.53 8.29 31.54
CA GLN A 64 -0.13 7.93 31.35
C GLN A 64 -0.05 6.45 30.98
N VAL A 65 0.75 6.16 29.96
CA VAL A 65 1.30 4.81 29.77
C VAL A 65 2.15 4.52 30.99
N LEU A 66 2.05 3.32 31.58
CA LEU A 66 2.89 2.99 32.74
C LEU A 66 4.35 3.18 32.35
N ASP A 67 5.05 4.02 33.10
CA ASP A 67 6.49 4.20 33.04
C ASP A 67 7.20 2.99 33.64
N ASP A 68 8.42 2.72 33.17
CA ASP A 68 9.21 1.56 33.61
C ASP A 68 9.39 1.53 35.14
N GLU A 69 9.43 2.70 35.78
CA GLU A 69 9.54 2.84 37.24
C GLU A 69 8.24 2.43 37.96
N SER A 70 7.08 2.88 37.49
CA SER A 70 5.77 2.40 37.99
C SER A 70 5.55 0.90 37.75
N VAL A 71 5.97 0.38 36.59
CA VAL A 71 5.92 -1.07 36.31
C VAL A 71 6.83 -1.82 37.28
N SER A 72 8.06 -1.36 37.47
CA SER A 72 9.00 -1.97 38.39
C SER A 72 8.46 -1.99 39.83
N SER A 73 7.90 -0.87 40.30
CA SER A 73 7.26 -0.77 41.61
C SER A 73 6.07 -1.73 41.77
N TYR A 74 5.25 -1.89 40.72
CA TYR A 74 4.14 -2.85 40.71
C TYR A 74 4.61 -4.31 40.77
N LEU A 75 5.71 -4.65 40.09
CA LEU A 75 6.23 -6.02 40.07
C LEU A 75 6.93 -6.42 41.39
N GLU A 76 7.50 -5.46 42.12
CA GLU A 76 8.20 -5.70 43.39
C GLU A 76 7.28 -6.19 44.53
N SER A 77 6.04 -5.69 44.58
CA SER A 77 5.09 -5.99 45.66
C SER A 77 3.91 -6.83 45.17
N ALA A 78 3.60 -7.91 45.90
CA ALA A 78 2.45 -8.75 45.57
C ALA A 78 1.14 -8.01 45.89
N PRO A 79 0.15 -8.00 44.97
CA PRO A 79 -1.15 -7.40 45.24
C PRO A 79 -1.86 -8.02 46.45
N PRO A 80 -2.73 -7.26 47.15
CA PRO A 80 -3.45 -7.76 48.32
C PRO A 80 -4.23 -9.05 48.02
N GLY A 81 -4.03 -10.09 48.84
CA GLY A 81 -4.72 -11.37 48.69
C GLY A 81 -4.06 -12.39 47.75
N VAL A 82 -2.91 -12.06 47.16
CA VAL A 82 -2.11 -12.99 46.33
C VAL A 82 -0.88 -13.45 47.11
N ASP A 83 -0.57 -14.76 47.07
CA ASP A 83 0.64 -15.31 47.66
C ASP A 83 1.90 -14.70 46.97
N PRO A 84 2.84 -14.09 47.72
CA PRO A 84 4.07 -13.54 47.17
C PRO A 84 4.92 -14.55 46.36
N ILE A 85 4.86 -15.84 46.70
CA ILE A 85 5.60 -16.88 45.95
C ILE A 85 4.95 -17.10 44.57
N LEU A 86 3.62 -17.18 44.54
CA LEU A 86 2.86 -17.31 43.30
C LEU A 86 3.03 -16.07 42.41
N TRP A 87 3.04 -14.88 43.01
CA TRP A 87 3.28 -13.61 42.29
C TRP A 87 4.64 -13.59 41.59
N LYS A 88 5.73 -13.90 42.31
CA LYS A 88 7.07 -13.96 41.72
C LYS A 88 7.20 -15.01 40.61
N THR A 89 6.47 -16.13 40.76
CA THR A 89 6.40 -17.16 39.72
C THR A 89 5.70 -16.63 38.47
N ALA A 90 4.56 -15.94 38.62
CA ALA A 90 3.84 -15.34 37.50
C ALA A 90 4.64 -14.23 36.78
N VAL A 91 5.44 -13.45 37.52
CA VAL A 91 6.36 -12.45 36.93
C VAL A 91 7.45 -13.14 36.12
N ARG A 92 8.05 -14.23 36.65
CA ARG A 92 9.11 -14.98 35.96
C ARG A 92 8.59 -15.70 34.71
N ASP A 93 7.38 -16.25 34.79
CA ASP A 93 6.80 -17.06 33.72
C ASP A 93 6.06 -16.20 32.66
N ASN A 94 6.27 -14.88 32.68
CA ASN A 94 5.72 -13.95 31.70
C ASN A 94 6.35 -14.14 30.31
N PRO A 95 5.55 -14.37 29.24
CA PRO A 95 6.07 -14.64 27.91
C PRO A 95 6.71 -13.45 27.19
N ASP A 96 6.32 -12.21 27.52
CA ASP A 96 6.89 -10.99 26.92
C ASP A 96 6.96 -9.88 28.00
N PRO A 97 8.06 -9.78 28.77
CA PRO A 97 8.22 -8.84 29.88
C PRO A 97 8.14 -7.36 29.47
N ASP A 98 8.43 -7.04 28.21
CA ASP A 98 8.42 -5.66 27.71
C ASP A 98 6.99 -5.18 27.38
N LYS A 99 6.05 -6.11 27.16
CA LYS A 99 4.68 -5.80 26.72
C LYS A 99 3.59 -6.22 27.70
N PHE A 100 3.85 -7.22 28.53
CA PHE A 100 2.86 -7.78 29.43
C PHE A 100 3.29 -7.62 30.88
N ILE A 101 2.31 -7.40 31.74
CA ILE A 101 2.45 -7.44 33.18
C ILE A 101 1.44 -8.45 33.74
N PRO A 102 1.78 -9.24 34.77
CA PRO A 102 0.83 -10.13 35.40
C PRO A 102 -0.27 -9.31 36.10
N ILE A 103 -1.52 -9.70 35.89
CA ILE A 103 -2.68 -9.11 36.58
C ILE A 103 -3.41 -10.25 37.29
N PRO A 104 -3.61 -10.17 38.62
CA PRO A 104 -4.29 -11.21 39.35
C PRO A 104 -5.78 -11.22 38.99
N ILE A 105 -6.32 -12.41 38.71
CA ILE A 105 -7.74 -12.62 38.44
C ILE A 105 -8.33 -13.45 39.56
N VAL A 106 -9.27 -12.87 40.28
CA VAL A 106 -9.87 -13.49 41.48
C VAL A 106 -11.31 -13.91 41.19
N GLY A 107 -11.57 -15.21 41.32
CA GLY A 107 -12.90 -15.81 41.18
C GLY A 107 -13.51 -15.74 39.78
N PHE A 108 -14.77 -16.18 39.67
CA PHE A 108 -15.50 -16.21 38.40
C PHE A 108 -15.85 -14.82 37.87
N GLU A 109 -16.02 -13.83 38.74
CA GLU A 109 -16.32 -12.45 38.32
C GLU A 109 -15.12 -11.83 37.57
N GLY A 110 -13.89 -12.05 38.04
CA GLY A 110 -12.69 -11.59 37.32
C GLY A 110 -12.53 -12.26 35.95
N ILE A 111 -12.85 -13.55 35.84
CA ILE A 111 -12.83 -14.27 34.55
C ILE A 111 -13.91 -13.69 33.61
N LYS A 112 -15.12 -13.48 34.10
CA LYS A 112 -16.22 -12.88 33.34
C LYS A 112 -15.86 -11.48 32.83
N GLN A 113 -15.24 -10.65 33.66
CA GLN A 113 -14.74 -9.33 33.25
C GLN A 113 -13.68 -9.45 32.14
N ARG A 114 -12.74 -10.40 32.25
CA ARG A 114 -11.74 -10.64 31.22
C ARG A 114 -12.37 -11.08 29.88
N VAL A 115 -13.37 -11.97 29.92
CA VAL A 115 -14.10 -12.38 28.71
C VAL A 115 -14.79 -11.18 28.06
N LYS A 116 -15.43 -10.32 28.86
CA LYS A 116 -16.07 -9.09 28.34
C LYS A 116 -15.06 -8.16 27.66
N LEU A 117 -13.89 -7.94 28.28
CA LEU A 117 -12.81 -7.13 27.68
C LEU A 117 -12.29 -7.75 26.38
N GLN A 118 -12.15 -9.07 26.32
CA GLN A 118 -11.73 -9.77 25.09
C GLN A 118 -12.76 -9.63 23.97
N GLU A 119 -14.06 -9.69 24.27
CA GLU A 119 -15.11 -9.45 23.30
C GLU A 119 -15.09 -8.01 22.77
N GLU A 120 -14.87 -7.03 23.64
CA GLU A 120 -14.75 -5.62 23.26
C GLU A 120 -13.54 -5.38 22.36
N GLU A 121 -12.36 -5.88 22.73
CA GLU A 121 -11.14 -5.79 21.92
C GLU A 121 -11.29 -6.50 20.57
N SER A 122 -11.91 -7.69 20.55
CA SER A 122 -12.17 -8.42 19.30
C SER A 122 -13.07 -7.63 18.35
N LYS A 123 -14.09 -6.93 18.88
CA LYS A 123 -14.96 -6.04 18.09
C LYS A 123 -14.17 -4.87 17.51
N LEU A 124 -13.30 -4.24 18.29
CA LEU A 124 -12.45 -3.13 17.83
C LEU A 124 -11.49 -3.58 16.72
N GLN A 125 -10.81 -4.71 16.92
CA GLN A 125 -9.90 -5.30 15.93
C GLN A 125 -10.64 -5.65 14.64
N THR A 126 -11.83 -6.25 14.74
CA THR A 126 -12.66 -6.58 13.58
C THR A 126 -13.11 -5.32 12.82
N ALA A 127 -13.53 -4.28 13.55
CA ALA A 127 -13.90 -3.00 12.94
C ALA A 127 -12.70 -2.34 12.21
N PHE A 128 -11.51 -2.40 12.81
CA PHE A 128 -10.28 -1.91 12.20
C PHE A 128 -9.92 -2.68 10.92
N LEU A 129 -9.97 -4.01 10.96
CA LEU A 129 -9.74 -4.87 9.79
C LEU A 129 -10.74 -4.58 8.67
N ASN A 130 -12.01 -4.37 8.99
CA ASN A 130 -13.03 -4.00 8.01
C ASN A 130 -12.73 -2.64 7.37
N ASN A 131 -12.33 -1.64 8.15
CA ASN A 131 -11.94 -0.33 7.63
C ASN A 131 -10.74 -0.44 6.68
N LEU A 132 -9.73 -1.21 7.07
CA LEU A 132 -8.54 -1.46 6.26
C LEU A 132 -8.90 -2.20 4.97
N ALA A 133 -9.79 -3.19 5.01
CA ALA A 133 -10.28 -3.89 3.83
C ALA A 133 -11.02 -2.94 2.88
N THR A 134 -11.89 -2.07 3.40
CA THR A 134 -12.56 -1.03 2.59
C THR A 134 -11.55 -0.08 1.96
N ARG A 135 -10.51 0.33 2.70
CA ARG A 135 -9.46 1.21 2.17
C ARG A 135 -8.67 0.54 1.05
N ILE A 136 -8.32 -0.74 1.19
CA ILE A 136 -7.65 -1.52 0.14
C ILE A 136 -8.54 -1.63 -1.09
N ALA A 137 -9.83 -1.93 -0.91
CA ALA A 137 -10.78 -2.01 -2.02
C ALA A 137 -10.87 -0.68 -2.78
N GLY A 138 -10.95 0.45 -2.07
CA GLY A 138 -10.93 1.78 -2.66
C GLY A 138 -9.63 2.07 -3.44
N LEU A 139 -8.47 1.71 -2.88
CA LEU A 139 -7.19 1.86 -3.56
C LEU A 139 -7.09 1.02 -4.84
N LYS A 140 -7.62 -0.22 -4.82
CA LYS A 140 -7.67 -1.07 -6.02
C LYS A 140 -8.55 -0.45 -7.11
N ALA A 141 -9.73 0.04 -6.75
CA ALA A 141 -10.63 0.70 -7.72
C ALA A 141 -9.97 1.95 -8.36
N GLU A 142 -9.28 2.77 -7.56
CA GLU A 142 -8.53 3.92 -8.07
C GLU A 142 -7.35 3.50 -8.95
N HIS A 143 -6.65 2.41 -8.60
CA HIS A 143 -5.59 1.85 -9.43
C HIS A 143 -6.12 1.42 -10.80
N ASP A 144 -7.21 0.67 -10.86
CA ASP A 144 -7.82 0.20 -12.12
C ASP A 144 -8.26 1.37 -13.00
N LYS A 145 -8.86 2.40 -12.40
CA LYS A 145 -9.22 3.65 -13.09
C LYS A 145 -7.99 4.38 -13.65
N SER A 146 -6.90 4.43 -12.89
CA SER A 146 -5.64 5.02 -13.33
C SER A 146 -5.04 4.24 -14.51
N VAL A 147 -5.02 2.90 -14.45
CA VAL A 147 -4.55 2.04 -15.54
C VAL A 147 -5.36 2.26 -16.82
N ALA A 148 -6.70 2.33 -16.72
CA ALA A 148 -7.56 2.64 -17.87
C ALA A 148 -7.25 4.03 -18.45
N THR A 149 -7.06 5.03 -17.59
CA THR A 149 -6.73 6.39 -17.99
C THR A 149 -5.37 6.45 -18.70
N ILE A 150 -4.36 5.73 -18.20
CA ILE A 150 -3.04 5.59 -18.84
C ILE A 150 -3.17 4.97 -20.23
N ALA A 151 -4.00 3.93 -20.39
CA ALA A 151 -4.23 3.31 -21.68
C ALA A 151 -4.85 4.30 -22.70
N LEU A 152 -5.81 5.12 -22.27
CA LEU A 152 -6.39 6.19 -23.09
C LEU A 152 -5.34 7.24 -23.48
N TYR A 153 -4.50 7.69 -22.54
CA TYR A 153 -3.42 8.63 -22.85
C TYR A 153 -2.42 8.05 -23.85
N LYS A 154 -2.07 6.77 -23.74
CA LYS A 154 -1.20 6.10 -24.72
C LYS A 154 -1.82 6.11 -26.13
N GLN A 155 -3.13 5.81 -26.26
CA GLN A 155 -3.82 5.92 -27.56
C GLN A 155 -3.83 7.36 -28.09
N ASN A 156 -4.11 8.34 -27.24
CA ASN A 156 -4.11 9.75 -27.63
C ASN A 156 -2.73 10.21 -28.10
N ILE A 157 -1.65 9.82 -27.42
CA ILE A 157 -0.28 10.12 -27.85
C ILE A 157 -0.01 9.51 -29.23
N LEU A 158 -0.39 8.26 -29.48
CA LEU A 158 -0.21 7.63 -30.79
C LEU A 158 -1.00 8.36 -31.90
N SER A 159 -2.22 8.78 -31.60
CA SER A 159 -3.06 9.57 -32.53
C SER A 159 -2.46 10.95 -32.81
N LEU A 160 -2.02 11.66 -31.77
CA LEU A 160 -1.37 12.96 -31.89
C LEU A 160 -0.05 12.88 -32.65
N ASN A 161 0.77 11.87 -32.39
CA ASN A 161 2.01 11.63 -33.14
C ASN A 161 1.74 11.40 -34.63
N ASN A 162 0.70 10.63 -34.97
CA ASN A 162 0.28 10.45 -36.36
C ASN A 162 -0.19 11.76 -37.01
N ARG A 163 -0.97 12.58 -36.29
CA ARG A 163 -1.42 13.88 -36.79
C ARG A 163 -0.24 14.84 -36.96
N LEU A 164 0.67 14.89 -36.00
CA LEU A 164 1.88 15.69 -36.05
C LEU A 164 2.74 15.29 -37.25
N LEU A 165 2.96 13.99 -37.46
CA LEU A 165 3.70 13.49 -38.61
C LEU A 165 3.05 13.94 -39.95
N LYS A 166 1.72 13.87 -40.07
CA LYS A 166 1.01 14.37 -41.27
C LYS A 166 1.22 15.86 -41.51
N VAL A 167 1.18 16.67 -40.44
CA VAL A 167 1.42 18.12 -40.53
C VAL A 167 2.85 18.40 -40.97
N ILE A 168 3.84 17.74 -40.35
CA ILE A 168 5.25 17.87 -40.71
C ILE A 168 5.48 17.49 -42.18
N VAL A 169 4.92 16.35 -42.61
CA VAL A 169 5.01 15.91 -44.01
C VAL A 169 4.44 16.96 -44.95
N GLN A 170 3.27 17.52 -44.66
CA GLN A 170 2.70 18.55 -45.53
C GLN A 170 3.46 19.87 -45.52
N GLN A 171 4.03 20.24 -44.38
CA GLN A 171 4.89 21.41 -44.29
C GLN A 171 6.16 21.25 -45.13
N GLU A 172 6.82 20.09 -45.06
CA GLU A 172 8.01 19.80 -45.86
C GLU A 172 7.69 19.74 -47.36
N ILE A 173 6.58 19.12 -47.76
CA ILE A 173 6.11 19.12 -49.15
C ILE A 173 5.88 20.56 -49.64
N THR A 174 5.20 21.39 -48.85
CA THR A 174 4.89 22.77 -49.23
C THR A 174 6.16 23.63 -49.34
N ARG A 175 7.10 23.43 -48.41
CA ARG A 175 8.37 24.16 -48.34
C ARG A 175 9.32 23.80 -49.47
N ASN A 176 9.41 22.52 -49.82
CA ASN A 176 10.34 22.01 -50.85
C ASN A 176 9.67 21.87 -52.23
N ASN A 177 8.46 22.38 -52.42
CA ASN A 177 7.76 22.30 -53.69
C ASN A 177 8.53 23.03 -54.79
N GLY A 178 8.87 22.31 -55.87
CA GLY A 178 9.63 22.85 -57.00
C GLY A 178 11.15 22.89 -56.81
N LEU A 179 11.68 22.42 -55.67
CA LEU A 179 13.11 22.19 -55.48
C LEU A 179 13.49 20.76 -55.92
N ALA A 180 14.76 20.57 -56.31
CA ALA A 180 15.29 19.24 -56.54
C ALA A 180 15.45 18.47 -55.22
N LEU A 181 15.31 17.14 -55.27
CA LEU A 181 15.47 16.26 -54.12
C LEU A 181 16.86 16.40 -53.51
N ASN A 182 16.91 16.55 -52.19
CA ASN A 182 18.16 16.55 -51.47
C ASN A 182 18.74 15.13 -51.34
N PRO A 183 20.07 14.95 -51.25
CA PRO A 183 20.69 13.63 -51.07
C PRO A 183 20.16 12.87 -49.84
N THR A 184 19.80 13.58 -48.77
CA THR A 184 19.19 13.02 -47.57
C THR A 184 17.77 12.50 -47.81
N GLU A 185 16.98 13.18 -48.65
CA GLU A 185 15.63 12.74 -49.02
C GLU A 185 15.69 11.50 -49.90
N GLU A 186 16.66 11.40 -50.82
CA GLU A 186 16.85 10.21 -51.65
C GLU A 186 17.21 8.98 -50.81
N LEU A 187 18.01 9.14 -49.74
CA LEU A 187 18.28 8.06 -48.77
C LEU A 187 17.01 7.61 -48.05
N ILE A 188 16.19 8.56 -47.59
CA ILE A 188 14.92 8.26 -46.90
C ILE A 188 13.95 7.56 -47.85
N LYS A 189 13.85 8.02 -49.10
CA LYS A 189 13.05 7.41 -50.15
C LYS A 189 13.47 5.98 -50.43
N SER A 190 14.76 5.72 -50.63
CA SER A 190 15.29 4.36 -50.79
C SER A 190 14.95 3.48 -49.58
N GLY A 191 15.03 4.01 -48.36
CA GLY A 191 14.58 3.33 -47.15
C GLY A 191 13.09 2.95 -47.19
N PHE A 192 12.22 3.88 -47.57
CA PHE A 192 10.79 3.61 -47.72
C PHE A 192 10.48 2.61 -48.83
N GLU A 193 11.18 2.67 -49.96
CA GLU A 193 11.06 1.70 -51.05
C GLU A 193 11.45 0.30 -50.59
N ASN A 194 12.54 0.17 -49.82
CA ASN A 194 12.96 -1.11 -49.24
C ASN A 194 11.92 -1.67 -48.25
N ILE A 195 11.36 -0.83 -47.39
CA ILE A 195 10.31 -1.24 -46.43
C ILE A 195 9.03 -1.64 -47.19
N SER A 196 8.61 -0.83 -48.16
CA SER A 196 7.44 -1.09 -49.00
C SER A 196 7.61 -2.38 -49.79
N ALA A 197 8.78 -2.60 -50.40
CA ALA A 197 9.13 -3.82 -51.09
C ALA A 197 9.12 -5.01 -50.13
N THR A 198 9.62 -4.89 -48.90
CA THR A 198 9.58 -5.98 -47.91
C THR A 198 8.13 -6.34 -47.50
N ILE A 199 7.26 -5.35 -47.34
CA ILE A 199 5.85 -5.56 -46.96
C ILE A 199 5.02 -6.11 -48.13
N ASN A 200 5.30 -5.66 -49.36
CA ASN A 200 4.55 -5.98 -50.56
C ASN A 200 5.14 -7.17 -51.34
N ASN A 201 6.41 -7.52 -51.15
CA ASN A 201 7.02 -8.66 -51.82
C ASN A 201 6.37 -9.97 -51.37
N SER A 202 5.96 -10.74 -52.37
CA SER A 202 5.30 -12.04 -52.22
C SER A 202 6.20 -13.14 -51.63
N SER A 203 7.48 -12.86 -51.35
CA SER A 203 8.43 -13.83 -50.78
C SER A 203 8.20 -14.08 -49.29
N TYR A 204 7.77 -13.08 -48.51
CA TYR A 204 7.47 -13.22 -47.07
C TYR A 204 5.98 -13.36 -46.75
N ASN A 205 5.07 -13.10 -47.70
CA ASN A 205 3.63 -13.40 -47.63
C ASN A 205 2.94 -13.08 -46.28
N PHE A 206 3.34 -12.00 -45.59
CA PHE A 206 2.84 -11.65 -44.25
C PHE A 206 1.30 -11.63 -44.20
N LYS A 207 0.65 -11.07 -45.22
CA LYS A 207 -0.81 -11.06 -45.33
C LYS A 207 -1.41 -12.47 -45.44
N SER A 208 -0.76 -13.38 -46.17
CA SER A 208 -1.21 -14.78 -46.30
C SER A 208 -1.02 -15.54 -44.99
N LYS A 209 0.14 -15.36 -44.33
CA LYS A 209 0.47 -16.00 -43.05
C LYS A 209 -0.42 -15.51 -41.91
N ILE A 210 -0.77 -14.23 -41.88
CA ILE A 210 -1.76 -13.68 -40.94
C ILE A 210 -3.13 -14.31 -41.19
N ARG A 211 -3.57 -14.41 -42.45
CA ARG A 211 -4.86 -15.06 -42.78
C ARG A 211 -4.87 -16.53 -42.40
N GLU A 212 -3.79 -17.25 -42.64
CA GLU A 212 -3.62 -18.64 -42.25
C GLU A 212 -3.69 -18.80 -40.72
N MET A 213 -2.98 -17.95 -39.97
CA MET A 213 -3.01 -17.95 -38.51
C MET A 213 -4.40 -17.65 -37.96
N LEU A 214 -5.10 -16.65 -38.52
CA LEU A 214 -6.48 -16.33 -38.16
C LEU A 214 -7.44 -17.48 -38.47
N SER A 215 -7.22 -18.19 -39.58
CA SER A 215 -7.99 -19.39 -39.91
C SER A 215 -7.77 -20.51 -38.89
N LYS A 216 -6.50 -20.78 -38.53
CA LYS A 216 -6.16 -21.77 -37.49
C LYS A 216 -6.78 -21.43 -36.14
N ILE A 217 -6.73 -20.18 -35.72
CA ILE A 217 -7.35 -19.73 -34.46
C ILE A 217 -8.85 -19.97 -34.48
N LYS A 218 -9.55 -19.64 -35.56
CA LYS A 218 -11.01 -19.86 -35.70
C LYS A 218 -11.38 -21.35 -35.69
N LEU A 219 -10.61 -22.17 -36.40
CA LEU A 219 -10.82 -23.63 -36.44
C LEU A 219 -10.59 -24.23 -35.06
N GLN A 220 -9.51 -23.83 -34.38
CA GLN A 220 -9.17 -24.32 -33.05
C GLN A 220 -10.16 -23.86 -31.97
N SER A 221 -10.68 -22.62 -32.04
CA SER A 221 -11.73 -22.17 -31.12
C SER A 221 -13.03 -22.96 -31.29
N SER A 222 -13.37 -23.38 -32.52
CA SER A 222 -14.52 -24.24 -32.78
C SER A 222 -14.31 -25.66 -32.23
N SER A 223 -13.09 -26.18 -32.24
CA SER A 223 -12.74 -27.49 -31.66
C SER A 223 -12.69 -27.48 -30.13
N PHE A 224 -12.39 -26.35 -29.50
CA PHE A 224 -12.34 -26.23 -28.04
C PHE A 224 -13.73 -26.11 -27.40
N SER A 225 -14.74 -25.72 -28.17
CA SER A 225 -16.14 -25.67 -27.71
C SER A 225 -16.80 -27.04 -27.58
N SER A 226 -16.23 -28.10 -28.17
CA SER A 226 -16.80 -29.45 -28.19
C SER A 226 -16.14 -30.43 -27.22
N THR A 227 -15.02 -30.05 -26.59
CA THR A 227 -14.44 -30.81 -25.47
C THR A 227 -15.20 -30.47 -24.19
N GLN A 228 -16.28 -31.19 -23.92
CA GLN A 228 -16.89 -31.26 -22.59
C GLN A 228 -15.82 -31.66 -21.55
N ASP A 229 -15.74 -30.87 -20.49
CA ASP A 229 -14.82 -30.98 -19.37
C ASP A 229 -14.83 -32.40 -18.76
N ARG A 230 -13.77 -33.17 -19.01
CA ARG A 230 -13.50 -34.45 -18.34
C ARG A 230 -12.45 -34.36 -17.24
N TYR A 231 -11.97 -33.16 -16.91
CA TYR A 231 -10.97 -32.94 -15.89
C TYR A 231 -11.51 -32.00 -14.81
N VAL A 232 -11.94 -32.58 -13.69
CA VAL A 232 -12.14 -31.84 -12.45
C VAL A 232 -10.78 -31.76 -11.79
N VAL A 233 -10.14 -30.59 -11.85
CA VAL A 233 -8.87 -30.36 -11.17
C VAL A 233 -9.14 -30.27 -9.67
N ASP A 234 -8.36 -31.00 -8.86
CA ASP A 234 -8.45 -30.93 -7.40
C ASP A 234 -8.10 -29.53 -6.89
N SER A 235 -8.95 -28.99 -6.02
CA SER A 235 -8.81 -27.63 -5.49
C SER A 235 -7.56 -27.46 -4.64
N THR A 236 -7.08 -28.53 -3.99
CA THR A 236 -5.90 -28.50 -3.13
C THR A 236 -4.63 -28.35 -3.97
N SER A 237 -4.49 -29.16 -5.02
CA SER A 237 -3.36 -29.05 -5.96
C SER A 237 -3.31 -27.69 -6.65
N LEU A 238 -4.46 -27.06 -6.91
CA LEU A 238 -4.51 -25.70 -7.47
C LEU A 238 -3.95 -24.64 -6.51
N GLU A 239 -4.22 -24.76 -5.21
CA GLU A 239 -3.69 -23.82 -4.22
C GLU A 239 -2.18 -23.99 -4.05
N GLU A 240 -1.68 -25.23 -4.06
CA GLU A 240 -0.24 -25.51 -4.07
C GLU A 240 0.45 -24.91 -5.29
N ILE A 241 -0.11 -25.14 -6.49
CA ILE A 241 0.37 -24.53 -7.73
C ILE A 241 0.36 -23.00 -7.63
N ARG A 242 -0.71 -22.41 -7.07
CA ARG A 242 -0.81 -20.97 -6.87
C ARG A 242 0.30 -20.45 -5.96
N THR A 243 0.57 -21.11 -4.85
CA THR A 243 1.66 -20.72 -3.94
C THR A 243 3.03 -20.80 -4.60
N ILE A 244 3.32 -21.88 -5.34
CA ILE A 244 4.58 -22.04 -6.07
C ILE A 244 4.72 -20.94 -7.13
N LEU A 245 3.69 -20.71 -7.95
CA LEU A 245 3.72 -19.66 -8.97
C LEU A 245 3.89 -18.26 -8.36
N THR A 246 3.33 -18.01 -7.19
CA THR A 246 3.50 -16.74 -6.47
C THR A 246 4.94 -16.58 -5.98
N MET A 247 5.54 -17.65 -5.47
CA MET A 247 6.93 -17.67 -5.04
C MET A 247 7.89 -17.44 -6.22
N GLU A 248 7.68 -18.16 -7.32
CA GLU A 248 8.45 -18.01 -8.56
C GLU A 248 8.32 -16.59 -9.14
N HIS A 249 7.10 -16.04 -9.15
CA HIS A 249 6.88 -14.67 -9.60
C HIS A 249 7.71 -13.66 -8.79
N LYS A 250 7.71 -13.80 -7.46
CA LYS A 250 8.49 -12.94 -6.56
C LYS A 250 10.00 -13.12 -6.76
N ALA A 251 10.47 -14.35 -6.96
CA ALA A 251 11.88 -14.63 -7.25
C ALA A 251 12.30 -13.94 -8.56
N ILE A 252 11.51 -14.06 -9.63
CA ILE A 252 11.74 -13.39 -10.91
C ILE A 252 11.75 -11.87 -10.75
N GLU A 253 10.84 -11.30 -9.96
CA GLU A 253 10.80 -9.86 -9.68
C GLU A 253 12.10 -9.37 -9.01
N THR A 254 12.62 -10.12 -8.03
CA THR A 254 13.89 -9.78 -7.38
C THR A 254 15.09 -9.90 -8.32
N LEU A 255 15.12 -10.93 -9.17
CA LEU A 255 16.15 -11.09 -10.19
C LEU A 255 16.10 -9.95 -11.20
N LEU A 256 14.91 -9.57 -11.66
CA LEU A 256 14.71 -8.44 -12.56
C LEU A 256 15.18 -7.12 -11.92
N GLY A 257 14.88 -6.90 -10.65
CA GLY A 257 15.38 -5.74 -9.89
C GLY A 257 16.91 -5.69 -9.85
N THR A 258 17.53 -6.83 -9.60
CA THR A 258 19.01 -6.96 -9.55
C THR A 258 19.64 -6.72 -10.92
N VAL A 259 19.08 -7.30 -11.99
CA VAL A 259 19.55 -7.08 -13.37
C VAL A 259 19.40 -5.62 -13.77
N ASN A 260 18.28 -4.97 -13.43
CA ASN A 260 18.08 -3.56 -13.71
C ASN A 260 19.07 -2.67 -12.94
N GLN A 261 19.43 -3.03 -11.71
CA GLN A 261 20.47 -2.35 -10.95
C GLN A 261 21.84 -2.52 -11.63
N TYR A 262 22.20 -3.74 -12.05
CA TYR A 262 23.44 -3.97 -12.79
C TYR A 262 23.49 -3.22 -14.12
N ASN A 263 22.40 -3.17 -14.88
CA ASN A 263 22.33 -2.39 -16.11
C ASN A 263 22.59 -0.90 -15.85
N LYS A 264 22.06 -0.33 -14.76
CA LYS A 264 22.37 1.05 -14.38
C LYS A 264 23.84 1.25 -14.05
N VAL A 265 24.45 0.32 -13.31
CA VAL A 265 25.88 0.38 -12.98
C VAL A 265 26.73 0.30 -14.25
N ILE A 266 26.39 -0.60 -15.18
CA ILE A 266 27.09 -0.73 -16.46
C ILE A 266 27.02 0.57 -17.27
N GLU A 267 25.86 1.24 -17.31
CA GLU A 267 25.71 2.51 -18.00
C GLU A 267 26.57 3.63 -17.37
N VAL A 268 26.72 3.64 -16.04
CA VAL A 268 27.64 4.56 -15.35
C VAL A 268 29.09 4.26 -15.73
N VAL A 269 29.51 2.99 -15.65
CA VAL A 269 30.87 2.57 -16.01
C VAL A 269 31.20 2.90 -17.46
N LYS A 270 30.27 2.67 -18.41
CA LYS A 270 30.45 3.06 -19.82
C LYS A 270 30.64 4.58 -19.95
N ARG A 271 29.88 5.38 -19.20
CA ARG A 271 29.98 6.84 -19.23
C ARG A 271 31.33 7.31 -18.70
N ASP A 272 31.77 6.74 -17.59
CA ASP A 272 33.06 7.08 -16.96
C ASP A 272 34.23 6.68 -17.87
N LEU A 273 34.18 5.48 -18.48
CA LEU A 273 35.16 5.05 -19.47
C LEU A 273 35.22 5.97 -20.69
N ASN A 274 34.07 6.36 -21.25
CA ASN A 274 34.04 7.32 -22.37
C ASN A 274 34.62 8.69 -21.98
N THR A 275 34.48 9.10 -20.71
CA THR A 275 35.03 10.36 -20.20
C THR A 275 36.54 10.28 -19.98
N ILE A 276 37.06 9.12 -19.54
CA ILE A 276 38.51 8.89 -19.43
C ILE A 276 39.15 8.83 -20.81
N MET A 277 38.51 8.14 -21.77
CA MET A 277 39.01 8.05 -23.14
C MET A 277 39.05 9.41 -23.85
N SER A 278 38.07 10.29 -23.61
CA SER A 278 38.07 11.64 -24.17
C SER A 278 39.00 12.64 -23.47
N GLN A 279 39.58 12.28 -22.32
CA GLN A 279 40.62 13.06 -21.63
C GLN A 279 42.04 12.64 -22.02
N GLN A 280 42.20 11.53 -22.74
CA GLN A 280 43.50 11.04 -23.23
C GLN A 280 43.81 11.42 -24.68
N GLU A 281 42.87 12.04 -25.39
CA GLU A 281 43.06 12.69 -26.70
C GLU A 281 43.29 14.20 -26.53
#